data_AF-A0A6C7WVN2-F1
#
_entry.id   AF-A0A6C7WVN2-F1
#
_cell.length_a   1.000
_cell.length_b   1.000
_cell.length_c   1.000
_cell.angle_alpha   90.00
_cell.angle_beta   90.00
_cell.angle_gamma   90.00
#
_symmetry.space_group_name_H-M   'P 1'
#
loop_
_entity.id
_entity.type
_entity.pdbx_description
1 polymer ?
#
loop_
_entity_poly.entity_id
_entity_poly.type
_entity_poly.pdbx_seq_one_letter_code
_entity_poly.pdbx_strand_id
1 'polypeptide(L)'
;MKIKESDFEFFKKLKIKSAIDLALLLPKKIENLNPSKNPKENEICTQKITIKSVSSRKNQLFGLGFCEEWQENISFVFFHPRAWHFGICKVGKGLIFNAKLSRFNHTWQFNNPKILTSFEGFSPKYQILGLKDAKIAAFIHKYLNYENLQESGIGDKYIHFLLNLHA
;
A
#
# COMPACT_ATOMS: atom_id res chain seq x y z
N MET A 1 11.03 -26.06 -8.91
CA MET A 1 10.91 -25.05 -7.85
C MET A 1 10.65 -25.74 -6.53
N LYS A 2 11.56 -25.59 -5.57
CA LYS A 2 11.47 -26.14 -4.22
C LYS A 2 10.67 -25.18 -3.33
N ILE A 3 9.47 -25.60 -2.94
CA ILE A 3 8.56 -24.85 -2.06
C ILE A 3 8.41 -25.61 -0.75
N LYS A 4 8.37 -24.89 0.39
CA LYS A 4 8.05 -25.51 1.68
C LYS A 4 6.58 -25.91 1.73
N GLU A 5 6.29 -27.02 2.41
CA GLU A 5 4.93 -27.58 2.47
C GLU A 5 3.89 -26.57 2.98
N SER A 6 4.27 -25.77 3.97
CA SER A 6 3.44 -24.72 4.57
C SER A 6 3.00 -23.62 3.59
N ASP A 7 3.67 -23.47 2.45
CA ASP A 7 3.38 -22.43 1.46
C ASP A 7 2.65 -22.96 0.21
N PHE A 8 2.40 -24.27 0.10
CA PHE A 8 1.75 -24.86 -1.08
C PHE A 8 0.35 -24.33 -1.34
N GLU A 9 -0.44 -24.11 -0.29
CA GLU A 9 -1.80 -23.58 -0.46
C GLU A 9 -1.79 -22.15 -1.03
N PHE A 10 -0.79 -21.34 -0.68
CA PHE A 10 -0.63 -20.02 -1.28
C PHE A 10 -0.15 -20.11 -2.73
N PHE A 11 0.80 -21.00 -3.02
CA PHE A 11 1.28 -21.27 -4.38
C PHE A 11 0.13 -21.69 -5.31
N LYS A 12 -0.75 -22.61 -4.88
CA LYS A 12 -1.94 -23.01 -5.65
C LYS A 12 -2.89 -21.84 -5.90
N LYS A 13 -3.12 -20.98 -4.90
CA LYS A 13 -3.99 -19.80 -5.04
C LYS A 13 -3.43 -18.75 -6.00
N LEU A 14 -2.11 -18.65 -6.14
CA LEU A 14 -1.46 -17.82 -7.14
C LEU A 14 -1.68 -18.31 -8.57
N LYS A 15 -2.10 -19.58 -8.75
CA LYS A 15 -2.34 -20.22 -10.06
C LYS A 15 -1.10 -20.23 -10.98
N ILE A 16 0.08 -20.23 -10.39
CA ILE A 16 1.36 -20.38 -11.09
C ILE A 16 1.84 -21.83 -11.03
N LYS A 17 2.69 -22.25 -11.96
CA LYS A 17 3.17 -23.64 -12.07
C LYS A 17 4.68 -23.75 -11.96
N SER A 18 5.41 -22.66 -12.16
CA SER A 18 6.88 -22.66 -12.20
C SER A 18 7.49 -21.43 -11.53
N ALA A 19 8.82 -21.46 -11.35
CA ALA A 19 9.59 -20.29 -10.93
C ALA A 19 9.57 -19.19 -12.00
N ILE A 20 9.47 -19.57 -13.28
CA ILE A 20 9.31 -18.62 -14.39
C ILE A 20 7.96 -17.89 -14.28
N ASP A 21 6.86 -18.61 -14.02
CA ASP A 21 5.55 -17.98 -13.82
C ASP A 21 5.57 -17.02 -12.62
N LEU A 22 6.30 -17.38 -11.55
CA LEU A 22 6.50 -16.51 -10.41
C LEU A 22 7.30 -15.25 -10.80
N ALA A 23 8.35 -15.40 -11.61
CA ALA A 23 9.16 -14.28 -12.10
C ALA A 23 8.37 -13.32 -12.99
N LEU A 24 7.41 -13.84 -13.76
CA LEU A 24 6.56 -13.03 -14.63
C LEU A 24 5.35 -12.44 -13.91
N LEU A 25 5.19 -12.73 -12.61
CA LEU A 25 4.16 -12.12 -11.78
C LEU A 25 4.57 -10.69 -11.38
N LEU A 26 4.43 -9.76 -12.31
CA LEU A 26 4.75 -8.35 -12.10
C LEU A 26 3.58 -7.58 -11.46
N PRO A 27 3.85 -6.53 -10.66
CA PRO A 27 2.80 -5.66 -10.15
C PRO A 27 2.10 -4.92 -11.30
N LYS A 28 0.77 -4.80 -11.22
CA LYS A 28 -0.04 -4.04 -12.19
C LYS A 28 0.09 -2.53 -12.00
N LYS A 29 0.40 -2.10 -10.78
CA LYS A 29 0.71 -0.72 -10.44
C LYS A 29 1.68 -0.66 -9.28
N ILE A 30 2.37 0.47 -9.17
CA ILE A 30 3.21 0.81 -8.02
C ILE A 30 2.53 1.99 -7.33
N GLU A 31 2.18 1.84 -6.07
CA GLU A 31 1.66 2.94 -5.25
C GLU A 31 2.81 3.69 -4.60
N ASN A 32 2.80 5.01 -4.71
CA ASN A 32 3.74 5.87 -4.00
C ASN A 32 3.18 6.21 -2.61
N LEU A 33 3.78 5.63 -1.57
CA LEU A 33 3.47 5.84 -0.16
C LEU A 33 4.58 6.64 0.55
N ASN A 34 5.47 7.29 -0.20
CA ASN A 34 6.42 8.27 0.34
C ASN A 34 5.68 9.53 0.81
N PRO A 35 6.22 10.25 1.82
CA PRO A 35 5.68 11.52 2.23
C PRO A 35 5.65 12.53 1.07
N SER A 36 4.48 13.12 0.86
CA SER A 36 4.29 14.17 -0.14
C SER A 36 4.81 15.50 0.43
N LYS A 37 5.78 16.10 -0.26
CA LYS A 37 6.38 17.37 0.16
C LYS A 37 5.41 18.55 0.14
N ASN A 38 4.49 18.56 -0.83
CA ASN A 38 3.49 19.60 -0.99
C ASN A 38 2.11 18.98 -1.18
N PRO A 39 1.03 19.63 -0.70
CA PRO A 39 -0.32 19.22 -1.02
C PRO A 39 -0.63 19.55 -2.48
N LYS A 40 -1.28 18.63 -3.18
CA LYS A 40 -1.65 18.80 -4.59
C LYS A 40 -3.08 18.37 -4.83
N GLU A 41 -3.84 19.22 -5.50
CA GLU A 41 -5.23 18.95 -5.78
C GLU A 41 -5.38 17.80 -6.78
N ASN A 42 -6.32 16.91 -6.51
CA ASN A 42 -6.63 15.74 -7.32
C ASN A 42 -5.50 14.71 -7.46
N GLU A 43 -4.41 14.83 -6.72
CA GLU A 43 -3.34 13.84 -6.65
C GLU A 43 -3.41 13.02 -5.36
N ILE A 44 -2.89 11.80 -5.40
CA ILE A 44 -2.70 10.99 -4.19
C ILE A 44 -1.56 11.61 -3.39
N CYS A 45 -1.88 12.08 -2.18
CA CYS A 45 -0.89 12.57 -1.23
C CYS A 45 -0.79 11.58 -0.07
N THR A 46 0.43 11.41 0.45
CA THR A 46 0.68 10.65 1.69
C THR A 46 1.31 11.58 2.70
N GLN A 47 0.68 11.80 3.84
CA GLN A 47 1.29 12.63 4.87
C GLN A 47 0.78 12.33 6.28
N LYS A 48 1.64 12.59 7.26
CA LYS A 48 1.28 12.57 8.67
C LYS A 48 0.51 13.83 9.06
N ILE A 49 -0.62 13.66 9.73
CA ILE A 49 -1.39 14.75 10.32
C ILE A 49 -1.58 14.51 11.81
N THR A 50 -1.48 15.57 12.60
CA THR A 50 -1.83 15.56 14.02
C THR A 50 -3.27 16.01 14.18
N ILE A 51 -4.12 15.16 14.74
CA ILE A 51 -5.56 15.44 14.87
C ILE A 51 -5.78 16.55 15.91
N LYS A 52 -6.51 17.60 15.51
CA LYS A 52 -6.92 18.72 16.36
C LYS A 52 -8.36 18.59 16.82
N SER A 53 -9.25 18.12 15.95
CA SER A 53 -10.65 17.91 16.29
C SER A 53 -11.24 16.75 15.49
N VAL A 54 -12.27 16.12 16.06
CA VAL A 54 -13.01 15.02 15.45
C VAL A 54 -14.48 15.21 15.76
N SER A 55 -15.34 15.01 14.76
CA SER A 55 -16.79 15.03 14.93
C SER A 55 -17.42 13.92 14.10
N SER A 56 -18.57 13.42 14.55
CA SER A 56 -19.34 12.42 13.83
C SER A 56 -20.73 12.96 13.56
N ARG A 57 -21.18 12.89 12.30
CA ARG A 57 -22.53 13.32 11.90
C ARG A 57 -23.03 12.43 10.76
N LYS A 58 -24.30 12.00 10.82
CA LYS A 58 -24.94 11.18 9.78
C LYS A 58 -24.10 9.96 9.36
N ASN A 59 -23.53 9.26 10.34
CA ASN A 59 -22.66 8.09 10.11
C ASN A 59 -21.39 8.40 9.29
N GLN A 60 -20.91 9.65 9.30
CA GLN A 60 -19.64 10.07 8.71
C GLN A 60 -18.74 10.60 9.82
N LEU A 61 -17.44 10.35 9.68
CA LEU A 61 -16.43 10.84 10.62
C LEU A 61 -15.63 11.95 9.97
N PHE A 62 -15.70 13.14 10.55
CA PHE A 62 -14.96 14.31 10.12
C PHE A 62 -13.86 14.63 11.12
N GLY A 63 -12.81 15.25 10.65
CA GLY A 63 -11.85 15.87 11.55
C GLY A 63 -11.02 16.95 10.89
N LEU A 64 -10.38 17.71 11.75
CA LEU A 64 -9.36 18.68 11.39
C LEU A 64 -8.05 18.20 12.00
N GLY A 65 -6.99 18.14 11.20
CA GLY A 65 -5.64 17.92 11.65
C GLY A 65 -4.72 19.04 11.20
N PHE A 66 -3.48 19.00 11.69
CA PHE A 66 -2.41 19.85 11.22
C PHE A 66 -1.30 19.02 10.62
N CYS A 67 -0.86 19.41 9.44
CA CYS A 67 0.29 18.81 8.78
C CYS A 67 1.51 19.70 9.04
N GLU A 68 2.50 19.15 9.75
CA GLU A 68 3.73 19.89 10.06
C GLU A 68 4.56 20.17 8.80
N GLU A 69 4.67 19.21 7.88
CA GLU A 69 5.44 19.40 6.63
C GLU A 69 4.86 20.54 5.78
N TRP A 70 3.52 20.62 5.71
CA TRP A 70 2.85 21.63 4.88
C TRP A 70 2.56 22.93 5.63
N GLN A 71 2.79 22.97 6.94
CA GLN A 71 2.44 24.09 7.83
C GLN A 71 0.98 24.55 7.69
N GLU A 72 0.06 23.61 7.42
CA GLU A 72 -1.35 23.91 7.14
C GLU A 72 -2.31 23.00 7.93
N ASN A 73 -3.51 23.53 8.20
CA ASN A 73 -4.62 22.72 8.70
C ASN A 73 -5.24 21.94 7.54
N ILE A 74 -5.42 20.63 7.74
CA ILE A 74 -5.95 19.71 6.74
C ILE A 74 -7.17 19.02 7.33
N SER A 75 -8.29 19.07 6.61
CA SER A 75 -9.48 18.32 6.99
C SER A 75 -9.42 16.88 6.49
N PHE A 76 -10.21 16.00 7.09
CA PHE A 76 -10.41 14.65 6.59
C PHE A 76 -11.85 14.19 6.82
N VAL A 77 -12.30 13.29 5.97
CA VAL A 77 -13.62 12.66 6.08
C VAL A 77 -13.54 11.17 5.77
N PHE A 78 -14.20 10.37 6.60
CA PHE A 78 -14.58 9.00 6.28
C PHE A 78 -16.09 8.97 6.08
N PHE A 79 -16.53 8.70 4.85
CA PHE A 79 -17.95 8.64 4.50
C PHE A 79 -18.65 7.39 5.04
N HIS A 80 -17.89 6.30 5.22
CA HIS A 80 -18.38 5.03 5.77
C HIS A 80 -17.39 4.50 6.82
N PRO A 81 -17.24 5.19 7.96
CA PRO A 81 -16.29 4.83 8.99
C PRO A 81 -16.70 3.50 9.63
N ARG A 82 -15.76 2.56 9.68
CA ARG A 82 -15.86 1.37 10.54
C ARG A 82 -15.57 1.73 12.00
N ALA A 83 -16.07 0.92 12.94
CA ALA A 83 -15.90 1.13 14.39
C ALA A 83 -14.44 1.46 14.81
N TRP A 84 -13.45 0.79 14.21
CA TRP A 84 -12.04 1.03 14.52
C TRP A 84 -11.54 2.45 14.18
N HIS A 85 -12.15 3.15 13.21
CA HIS A 85 -11.75 4.52 12.87
C HIS A 85 -11.98 5.47 14.04
N PHE A 86 -13.11 5.32 14.75
CA PHE A 86 -13.42 6.13 15.93
C PHE A 86 -12.44 5.88 17.09
N GLY A 87 -11.88 4.67 17.18
CA GLY A 87 -10.90 4.31 18.20
C GLY A 87 -9.53 4.97 17.99
N ILE A 88 -9.11 5.16 16.74
CA ILE A 88 -7.78 5.68 16.39
C ILE A 88 -7.79 7.18 16.06
N CYS A 89 -8.90 7.71 15.55
CA CYS A 89 -9.03 9.13 15.23
C CYS A 89 -9.34 9.89 16.53
N LYS A 90 -8.31 10.17 17.31
CA LYS A 90 -8.40 10.90 18.58
C LYS A 90 -7.56 12.16 18.54
N VAL A 91 -8.03 13.21 19.21
CA VAL A 91 -7.31 14.47 19.35
C VAL A 91 -5.90 14.23 19.94
N GLY A 92 -4.91 14.91 19.39
CA GLY A 92 -3.49 14.77 19.73
C GLY A 92 -2.77 13.57 19.10
N LYS A 93 -3.49 12.64 18.43
CA LYS A 93 -2.84 11.52 17.74
C LYS A 93 -2.34 11.94 16.35
N GLY A 94 -1.12 11.53 16.03
CA GLY A 94 -0.57 11.61 14.68
C GLY A 94 -0.97 10.37 13.87
N LEU A 95 -1.61 10.57 12.71
CA LEU A 95 -1.96 9.50 11.77
C LEU A 95 -1.35 9.79 10.40
N ILE A 96 -0.89 8.75 9.71
CA ILE A 96 -0.40 8.86 8.33
C ILE A 96 -1.57 8.54 7.40
N PHE A 97 -1.98 9.52 6.60
CA PHE A 97 -3.05 9.37 5.63
C PHE A 97 -2.49 9.27 4.23
N ASN A 98 -3.06 8.37 3.42
CA ASN A 98 -2.84 8.24 1.99
C ASN A 98 -4.19 8.29 1.27
N ALA A 99 -4.42 9.33 0.49
CA ALA A 99 -5.63 9.47 -0.32
C ALA A 99 -5.46 10.53 -1.40
N LYS A 100 -6.39 10.54 -2.36
CA LYS A 100 -6.58 11.68 -3.24
C LYS A 100 -6.95 12.91 -2.41
N LEU A 101 -6.17 13.98 -2.55
CA LEU A 101 -6.39 15.24 -1.86
C LEU A 101 -7.33 16.13 -2.69
N SER A 102 -8.24 16.83 -2.04
CA SER A 102 -9.22 17.74 -2.68
C SER A 102 -9.32 19.05 -1.91
N ARG A 103 -9.87 20.10 -2.53
CA ARG A 103 -10.27 21.31 -1.81
C ARG A 103 -11.73 21.24 -1.40
N PHE A 104 -12.00 21.50 -0.12
CA PHE A 104 -13.34 21.65 0.43
C PHE A 104 -13.37 22.88 1.34
N ASN A 105 -14.26 23.84 1.06
CA ASN A 105 -14.35 25.12 1.77
C ASN A 105 -12.97 25.81 1.94
N HIS A 106 -12.23 25.93 0.84
CA HIS A 106 -10.87 26.49 0.79
C HIS A 106 -9.81 25.78 1.64
N THR A 107 -10.12 24.63 2.24
CA THR A 107 -9.18 23.82 3.02
C THR A 107 -8.85 22.54 2.26
N TRP A 108 -7.64 22.02 2.39
CA TRP A 108 -7.31 20.69 1.90
C TRP A 108 -8.10 19.62 2.65
N GLN A 109 -8.53 18.59 1.93
CA GLN A 109 -9.32 17.51 2.49
C GLN A 109 -8.86 16.15 1.97
N PHE A 110 -8.54 15.25 2.90
CA PHE A 110 -8.40 13.82 2.63
C PHE A 110 -9.78 13.15 2.63
N ASN A 111 -10.16 12.57 1.48
CA ASN A 111 -11.41 11.83 1.33
C ASN A 111 -11.17 10.33 1.46
N ASN A 112 -11.83 9.68 2.43
CA ASN A 112 -11.66 8.26 2.76
C ASN A 112 -10.17 7.83 2.80
N PRO A 113 -9.30 8.52 3.57
CA PRO A 113 -7.89 8.20 3.57
C PRO A 113 -7.62 6.79 4.05
N LYS A 114 -6.71 6.09 3.37
CA LYS A 114 -6.07 4.91 3.94
C LYS A 114 -5.16 5.36 5.08
N ILE A 115 -5.28 4.71 6.23
CA ILE A 115 -4.43 4.98 7.39
C ILE A 115 -3.24 4.01 7.34
N LEU A 116 -2.04 4.55 7.30
CA LEU A 116 -0.79 3.79 7.26
C LEU A 116 -0.14 3.76 8.65
N THR A 117 0.61 2.70 8.94
CA THR A 117 1.43 2.57 10.16
C THR A 117 2.78 3.26 10.01
N SER A 118 3.32 3.34 8.79
CA SER A 118 4.58 3.99 8.45
C SER A 118 4.56 4.45 6.99
N PHE A 119 5.55 5.24 6.57
CA PHE A 119 5.79 5.51 5.16
C PHE A 119 6.46 4.28 4.53
N GLU A 120 5.77 3.63 3.60
CA GLU A 120 6.19 2.34 3.02
C GLU A 120 6.92 2.48 1.68
N GLY A 121 7.24 3.71 1.26
CA GLY A 121 7.90 3.95 -0.03
C GLY A 121 7.06 3.53 -1.22
N PHE A 122 7.66 2.84 -2.19
CA PHE A 122 6.96 2.31 -3.36
C PHE A 122 6.40 0.92 -3.06
N SER A 123 5.07 0.79 -3.09
CA SER A 123 4.38 -0.46 -2.76
C SER A 123 3.81 -1.12 -4.02
N PRO A 124 4.26 -2.33 -4.39
CA PRO A 124 3.72 -3.06 -5.53
C PRO A 124 2.28 -3.51 -5.27
N LYS A 125 1.43 -3.42 -6.31
CA LYS A 125 0.06 -3.94 -6.29
C LYS A 125 -0.14 -4.94 -7.42
N TYR A 126 -0.33 -6.20 -7.05
CA TYR A 126 -0.57 -7.30 -7.98
C TYR A 126 -2.06 -7.42 -8.32
N GLN A 127 -2.94 -6.96 -7.42
CA GLN A 127 -4.40 -6.94 -7.60
C GLN A 127 -4.98 -8.33 -7.93
N ILE A 128 -4.47 -9.37 -7.28
CA ILE A 128 -5.02 -10.72 -7.38
C ILE A 128 -6.15 -10.85 -6.35
N LEU A 129 -7.35 -11.14 -6.83
CA LEU A 129 -8.55 -11.22 -6.01
C LEU A 129 -8.37 -12.24 -4.87
N GLY A 130 -8.67 -11.81 -3.64
CA GLY A 130 -8.59 -12.67 -2.45
C GLY A 130 -7.18 -12.85 -1.87
N LEU A 131 -6.14 -12.29 -2.49
CA LEU A 131 -4.75 -12.36 -2.01
C LEU A 131 -4.24 -10.98 -1.61
N LYS A 132 -3.48 -10.93 -0.52
CA LYS A 132 -2.84 -9.69 -0.04
C LYS A 132 -1.53 -9.48 -0.80
N ASP A 133 -1.33 -8.29 -1.36
CA ASP A 133 -0.10 -7.93 -2.10
C ASP A 133 1.17 -8.17 -1.26
N ALA A 134 1.14 -7.85 0.03
CA ALA A 134 2.27 -8.10 0.93
C ALA A 134 2.64 -9.59 1.04
N LYS A 135 1.66 -10.51 0.97
CA LYS A 135 1.93 -11.95 0.95
C LYS A 135 2.53 -12.39 -0.38
N ILE A 136 2.10 -11.78 -1.49
CA ILE A 136 2.64 -12.06 -2.83
C ILE A 136 4.10 -11.61 -2.90
N ALA A 137 4.39 -10.38 -2.49
CA ALA A 137 5.75 -9.84 -2.43
C ALA A 137 6.67 -10.70 -1.54
N ALA A 138 6.20 -11.09 -0.35
CA ALA A 138 6.97 -11.97 0.53
C ALA A 138 7.21 -13.35 -0.08
N PHE A 139 6.24 -13.89 -0.83
CA PHE A 139 6.38 -15.17 -1.52
C PHE A 139 7.38 -15.08 -2.69
N ILE A 140 7.32 -14.02 -3.50
CA ILE A 140 8.30 -13.73 -4.56
C ILE A 140 9.70 -13.63 -3.95
N HIS A 141 9.89 -12.77 -2.95
CA HIS A 141 11.19 -12.60 -2.28
C HIS A 141 11.76 -13.92 -1.72
N LYS A 142 10.89 -14.82 -1.24
CA LYS A 142 11.30 -16.09 -0.66
C LYS A 142 11.68 -17.15 -1.70
N TYR A 143 10.96 -17.22 -2.82
CA TYR A 143 11.04 -18.35 -3.76
C TYR A 143 11.57 -18.00 -5.15
N LEU A 144 11.60 -16.73 -5.53
CA LEU A 144 12.22 -16.28 -6.77
C LEU A 144 13.72 -16.07 -6.52
N ASN A 145 14.48 -17.14 -6.70
CA ASN A 145 15.94 -17.17 -6.56
C ASN A 145 16.58 -17.94 -7.72
N TYR A 146 17.90 -17.85 -7.81
CA TYR A 146 18.69 -18.45 -8.88
C TYR A 146 18.45 -19.96 -8.97
N GLU A 147 18.51 -20.67 -7.85
CA GLU A 147 18.40 -22.13 -7.79
C GLU A 147 17.04 -22.61 -8.31
N ASN A 148 15.95 -21.95 -7.91
CA ASN A 148 14.60 -22.29 -8.36
C ASN A 148 14.37 -22.00 -9.85
N LEU A 149 15.00 -20.97 -10.39
CA LEU A 149 14.96 -20.64 -11.82
C LEU A 149 15.83 -21.59 -12.64
N GLN A 150 16.99 -21.98 -12.13
CA GLN A 150 17.90 -22.93 -12.77
C GLN A 150 17.25 -24.31 -12.95
N GLU A 151 16.43 -24.75 -11.99
CA GLU A 151 15.60 -25.97 -12.12
C GLU A 151 14.62 -25.93 -13.31
N SER A 152 14.34 -24.76 -13.87
CA SER A 152 13.50 -24.61 -15.07
C SER A 152 14.27 -24.83 -16.38
N GLY A 153 15.58 -25.11 -16.33
CA GLY A 153 16.41 -25.45 -17.50
C GLY A 153 16.75 -24.27 -18.41
N ILE A 154 16.60 -23.03 -17.93
CA ILE A 154 16.93 -21.80 -18.68
C ILE A 154 18.38 -21.38 -18.41
N GLY A 155 19.03 -20.76 -19.40
CA GLY A 155 20.41 -20.29 -19.26
C GLY A 155 20.56 -19.08 -18.33
N ASP A 156 21.72 -18.94 -17.70
CA ASP A 156 22.04 -17.95 -16.66
C ASP A 156 21.70 -16.51 -17.06
N LYS A 157 21.92 -16.14 -18.33
CA LYS A 157 21.54 -14.83 -18.87
C LYS A 157 20.06 -14.51 -18.64
N TYR A 158 19.17 -15.50 -18.86
CA TYR A 158 17.73 -15.33 -18.66
C TYR A 158 17.36 -15.37 -17.18
N ILE A 159 18.06 -16.16 -16.36
CA ILE A 159 17.87 -16.19 -14.90
C ILE A 159 18.14 -14.79 -14.32
N HIS A 160 19.29 -14.21 -14.65
CA HIS A 160 19.64 -12.86 -14.16
C HIS A 160 18.67 -11.80 -14.68
N PHE A 161 18.24 -11.90 -15.94
CA PHE A 161 17.21 -11.00 -16.47
C PHE A 161 15.90 -11.07 -15.66
N LEU A 162 15.40 -12.27 -15.37
CA LEU A 162 14.16 -12.48 -14.61
C LEU A 162 14.26 -11.99 -13.17
N LEU A 163 15.40 -12.22 -12.50
CA LEU A 163 15.64 -11.71 -11.15
C LEU A 163 15.65 -10.17 -11.11
N ASN A 164 16.24 -9.54 -12.11
CA ASN A 164 16.32 -8.08 -12.20
C ASN A 164 14.96 -7.39 -12.44
N LEU A 165 13.91 -8.11 -12.82
CA LEU A 165 12.56 -7.55 -12.91
C LEU A 165 11.98 -7.18 -11.53
N HIS A 166 12.58 -7.68 -10.44
CA HIS A 166 12.10 -7.53 -9.07
C HIS A 166 13.12 -6.83 -8.16
N ALA A 167 14.19 -6.27 -8.73
CA ALA A 167 15.25 -5.55 -8.02
C ALA A 167 14.83 -4.15 -7.56
#